data_AF-C0L642-F1
#
_entry.id   AF-C0L642-F1
#
_cell.length_a   1.000
_cell.length_b   1.000
_cell.length_c   1.000
_cell.angle_alpha   90.00
_cell.angle_beta   90.00
_cell.angle_gamma   90.00
#
_symmetry.space_group_name_H-M   'P 1'
#
loop_
_entity.id
_entity.type
_entity.pdbx_description
1 polymer ?
#
loop_
_entity_poly.entity_id
_entity_poly.type
_entity_poly.pdbx_seq_one_letter_code
_entity_poly.pdbx_strand_id
1 'polypeptide(L)'
;TLEELNLSYNGITTVPALPSSLVSLSLSRTSILVLGPTHFTGLHALRFLYMDGNCYYKNPCQQAVEVAPGALLGLGNLTHLSLKYNNLTQVPRRLPPSLDTLLLSYNQ
;
A
#
# COMPACT_ATOMS: atom_id res chain seq x y z
N THR A 1 8.47 -5.40 -20.46
CA THR A 1 7.22 -5.35 -19.66
C THR A 1 7.37 -4.27 -18.61
N LEU A 2 6.28 -3.72 -18.05
CA LEU A 2 6.38 -2.67 -17.03
C LEU A 2 6.57 -3.31 -15.65
N GLU A 3 7.73 -3.11 -15.03
CA GLU A 3 8.09 -3.73 -13.75
C GLU A 3 8.07 -2.75 -12.57
N GLU A 4 8.29 -1.46 -12.84
CA GLU A 4 8.28 -0.43 -11.82
C GLU A 4 7.30 0.67 -12.20
N LEU A 5 6.45 1.05 -11.25
CA LEU A 5 5.52 2.15 -11.41
C LEU A 5 5.53 3.03 -10.15
N ASN A 6 5.76 4.31 -10.37
CA ASN A 6 5.70 5.32 -9.35
C ASN A 6 4.54 6.30 -9.63
N LEU A 7 3.49 6.22 -8.81
CA LEU A 7 2.34 7.13 -8.81
C LEU A 7 2.35 8.07 -7.60
N SER A 8 3.47 8.15 -6.89
CA SER A 8 3.56 9.02 -5.71
C SER A 8 3.34 10.49 -6.06
N TYR A 9 2.88 11.27 -5.07
CA TYR A 9 2.59 12.71 -5.22
C TYR A 9 1.51 13.03 -6.27
N ASN A 10 0.55 12.11 -6.48
CA ASN A 10 -0.62 12.34 -7.31
C ASN A 10 -1.90 12.36 -6.46
N GLY A 11 -2.90 13.14 -6.87
CA GLY A 11 -4.21 13.24 -6.20
C GLY A 11 -5.15 12.04 -6.42
N ILE A 12 -4.60 10.84 -6.68
CA ILE A 12 -5.41 9.64 -6.89
C ILE A 12 -6.02 9.15 -5.57
N THR A 13 -7.28 8.75 -5.62
CA THR A 13 -8.07 8.31 -4.45
C THR A 13 -8.34 6.80 -4.44
N THR A 14 -8.05 6.11 -5.54
CA THR A 14 -8.18 4.66 -5.68
C THR A 14 -6.97 4.08 -6.42
N VAL A 15 -6.72 2.79 -6.21
CA VAL A 15 -5.70 2.05 -6.96
C VAL A 15 -6.23 1.83 -8.39
N PRO A 16 -5.50 2.30 -9.44
CA PRO A 16 -5.93 2.09 -10.83
C PRO A 16 -5.78 0.63 -11.25
N ALA A 17 -6.22 0.29 -12.46
CA ALA A 17 -5.86 -0.99 -13.06
C ALA A 17 -4.35 -1.05 -13.31
N LEU A 18 -3.71 -2.14 -12.91
CA LEU A 18 -2.26 -2.30 -12.89
C LEU A 18 -1.82 -3.54 -13.68
N PRO A 19 -0.71 -3.48 -14.41
CA PRO A 19 -0.20 -4.65 -15.13
C PRO A 19 0.38 -5.69 -14.16
N SER A 20 0.09 -6.97 -14.41
CA SER A 20 0.52 -8.10 -13.59
C SER A 20 2.05 -8.31 -13.55
N SER A 21 2.79 -7.63 -14.43
CA SER A 21 4.27 -7.66 -14.47
C SER A 21 4.93 -6.75 -13.43
N LEU A 22 4.16 -5.93 -12.70
CA LEU A 22 4.73 -5.02 -11.70
C LEU A 22 5.42 -5.78 -10.56
N VAL A 23 6.64 -5.36 -10.28
CA VAL A 23 7.51 -5.81 -9.19
C VAL A 23 7.59 -4.75 -8.10
N SER A 24 7.59 -3.46 -8.46
CA SER A 24 7.63 -2.33 -7.53
C SER A 24 6.52 -1.33 -7.81
N LEU A 25 5.78 -0.96 -6.77
CA LEU A 25 4.72 0.03 -6.83
C LEU A 25 4.85 1.04 -5.69
N SER A 26 4.88 2.32 -6.06
CA SER A 26 4.75 3.42 -5.09
C SER A 26 3.45 4.18 -5.29
N LEU A 27 2.61 4.18 -4.26
CA LEU A 27 1.38 4.97 -4.12
C LEU A 27 1.50 5.97 -2.96
N SER A 28 2.72 6.31 -2.58
CA SER A 28 3.01 7.19 -1.44
C SER A 28 2.57 8.62 -1.71
N ARG A 29 2.07 9.32 -0.68
CA ARG A 29 1.59 10.71 -0.79
C ARG A 29 0.54 10.87 -1.89
N THR A 30 -0.38 9.92 -1.91
CA THR A 30 -1.63 9.99 -2.67
C THR A 30 -2.79 10.25 -1.70
N SER A 31 -4.02 10.20 -2.20
CA SER A 31 -5.23 10.31 -1.39
C SER A 31 -5.98 8.97 -1.26
N ILE A 32 -5.26 7.85 -1.43
CA ILE A 32 -5.81 6.51 -1.25
C ILE A 32 -5.90 6.21 0.25
N LEU A 33 -7.13 6.14 0.76
CA LEU A 33 -7.41 5.91 2.19
C LEU A 33 -7.94 4.51 2.49
N VAL A 34 -8.29 3.70 1.49
CA VAL A 34 -8.88 2.36 1.72
C VAL A 34 -8.20 1.32 0.84
N LEU A 35 -7.73 0.24 1.47
CA LEU A 35 -7.21 -0.96 0.81
C LEU A 35 -8.11 -2.16 1.12
N GLY A 36 -8.93 -2.52 0.14
CA GLY A 36 -9.67 -3.79 0.07
C GLY A 36 -8.94 -4.89 -0.71
N PRO A 37 -9.43 -6.15 -0.63
CA PRO A 37 -8.78 -7.35 -1.19
C PRO A 37 -8.73 -7.41 -2.72
N THR A 38 -9.47 -6.56 -3.42
CA THR A 38 -9.55 -6.56 -4.89
C THR A 38 -8.56 -5.60 -5.56
N HIS A 39 -8.01 -4.62 -4.84
CA HIS A 39 -7.18 -3.56 -5.43
C HIS A 39 -5.86 -4.06 -6.01
N PHE A 40 -5.34 -5.19 -5.50
CA PHE A 40 -4.06 -5.75 -5.93
C PHE A 40 -4.19 -7.17 -6.52
N THR A 41 -5.41 -7.56 -6.90
CA THR A 41 -5.67 -8.86 -7.51
C THR A 41 -4.82 -9.04 -8.77
N GLY A 42 -4.16 -10.20 -8.90
CA GLY A 42 -3.34 -10.55 -10.07
C GLY A 42 -1.91 -9.99 -10.06
N LEU A 43 -1.53 -9.18 -9.06
CA LEU A 43 -0.16 -8.65 -8.93
C LEU A 43 0.78 -9.64 -8.26
N HIS A 44 0.86 -10.86 -8.79
CA HIS A 44 1.65 -11.94 -8.21
C HIS A 44 3.17 -11.71 -8.27
N ALA A 45 3.63 -10.81 -9.15
CA ALA A 45 5.05 -10.45 -9.26
C ALA A 45 5.48 -9.37 -8.26
N LEU A 46 4.54 -8.71 -7.57
CA LEU A 46 4.83 -7.54 -6.75
C LEU A 46 5.64 -7.93 -5.51
N ARG A 47 6.77 -7.24 -5.31
CA ARG A 47 7.72 -7.45 -4.20
C ARG A 47 7.81 -6.24 -3.28
N PHE A 48 7.67 -5.03 -3.84
CA PHE A 48 7.80 -3.78 -3.11
C PHE A 48 6.52 -2.95 -3.24
N LEU A 49 5.92 -2.62 -2.10
CA LEU A 49 4.75 -1.75 -2.02
C LEU A 49 5.00 -0.61 -1.02
N TYR A 50 4.98 0.62 -1.53
CA TYR A 50 5.13 1.83 -0.72
C TYR A 50 3.84 2.64 -0.75
N MET A 51 3.21 2.81 0.41
CA MET A 51 2.04 3.68 0.58
C MET A 51 2.26 4.63 1.75
N ASP A 52 3.41 5.30 1.78
CA ASP A 52 3.75 6.20 2.87
C ASP A 52 3.06 7.56 2.72
N GLY A 53 2.62 8.15 3.83
CA GLY A 53 2.20 9.55 3.85
C GLY A 53 0.86 9.83 3.18
N ASN A 54 -0.07 8.88 3.19
CA ASN A 54 -1.44 9.08 2.69
C ASN A 54 -2.37 9.70 3.74
N CYS A 55 -1.95 9.73 5.02
CA CYS A 55 -2.62 10.55 6.03
C CYS A 55 -1.66 11.03 7.13
N TYR A 56 -1.24 12.30 7.06
CA TYR A 56 -0.43 12.96 8.08
C TYR A 56 -0.47 14.49 7.93
N TYR A 57 0.24 15.25 8.78
CA TYR A 57 0.13 16.72 8.83
C TYR A 57 0.40 17.48 7.52
N LYS A 58 1.24 16.98 6.58
CA LYS A 58 1.39 17.62 5.24
C LYS A 58 0.60 16.95 4.12
N ASN A 59 -0.15 15.89 4.41
CA ASN A 59 -1.14 15.31 3.52
C ASN A 59 -2.36 14.92 4.37
N PRO A 60 -3.13 15.92 4.83
CA PRO A 60 -4.20 15.70 5.79
C PRO A 60 -5.33 14.90 5.14
N CYS A 61 -5.97 14.07 5.95
CA CYS A 61 -7.07 13.20 5.54
C CYS A 61 -8.25 13.36 6.49
N GLN A 62 -9.44 12.92 6.06
CA GLN A 62 -10.63 12.92 6.93
C GLN A 62 -10.69 11.70 7.87
N GLN A 63 -9.99 10.63 7.53
CA GLN A 63 -9.94 9.38 8.28
C GLN A 63 -8.61 8.65 8.04
N ALA A 64 -8.12 7.93 9.04
CA ALA A 64 -6.94 7.09 8.91
C ALA A 64 -7.02 6.15 7.70
N VAL A 65 -5.87 5.76 7.16
CA VAL A 65 -5.84 4.73 6.11
C VAL A 65 -6.39 3.43 6.69
N GLU A 66 -7.39 2.85 6.03
CA GLU A 66 -7.96 1.58 6.38
C GLU A 66 -7.36 0.47 5.51
N VAL A 67 -6.80 -0.55 6.16
CA VAL A 67 -6.35 -1.77 5.48
C VAL A 67 -7.25 -2.91 5.94
N ALA A 68 -8.16 -3.33 5.05
CA ALA A 68 -9.08 -4.41 5.36
C ALA A 68 -8.30 -5.70 5.69
N PRO A 69 -8.79 -6.54 6.63
CA PRO A 69 -8.12 -7.79 6.95
C PRO A 69 -7.87 -8.66 5.72
N GLY A 70 -6.61 -8.99 5.45
CA GLY A 70 -6.22 -9.80 4.30
C GLY A 70 -6.24 -9.05 2.96
N ALA A 71 -6.38 -7.73 2.94
CA ALA A 71 -6.35 -6.94 1.70
C ALA A 71 -5.08 -7.14 0.87
N LEU A 72 -3.98 -7.46 1.54
CA LEU A 72 -2.68 -7.68 0.93
C LEU A 72 -2.34 -9.17 0.76
N LEU A 73 -3.15 -10.09 1.29
CA LEU A 73 -2.83 -11.51 1.40
C LEU A 73 -2.57 -12.19 0.04
N GLY A 74 -3.22 -11.71 -1.03
CA GLY A 74 -3.02 -12.21 -2.39
C GLY A 74 -1.66 -11.86 -3.01
N LEU A 75 -0.91 -10.93 -2.40
CA LEU A 75 0.43 -10.54 -2.82
C LEU A 75 1.48 -11.54 -2.30
N GLY A 76 1.43 -12.77 -2.84
CA GLY A 76 2.23 -13.90 -2.35
C GLY A 76 3.75 -13.69 -2.37
N ASN A 77 4.27 -12.81 -3.22
CA ASN A 77 5.69 -12.50 -3.35
C ASN A 77 6.10 -11.17 -2.69
N LEU A 78 5.21 -10.52 -1.94
CA LEU A 78 5.49 -9.24 -1.30
C LEU A 78 6.48 -9.42 -0.16
N THR A 79 7.66 -8.81 -0.31
CA THR A 79 8.74 -8.88 0.70
C THR A 79 8.89 -7.57 1.46
N HIS A 80 8.48 -6.44 0.87
CA HIS A 80 8.67 -5.12 1.45
C HIS A 80 7.36 -4.32 1.41
N LEU A 81 6.87 -3.97 2.60
CA LEU A 81 5.69 -3.13 2.78
C LEU A 81 6.01 -1.92 3.66
N SER A 82 5.74 -0.72 3.14
CA SER A 82 5.82 0.53 3.90
C SER A 82 4.46 1.21 3.98
N LEU A 83 4.00 1.43 5.21
CA LEU A 83 2.75 2.13 5.56
C LEU A 83 3.00 3.22 6.61
N LYS A 84 4.12 3.94 6.49
CA LYS A 84 4.48 5.02 7.42
C LYS A 84 3.53 6.20 7.22
N TYR A 85 3.32 7.01 8.25
CA TYR A 85 2.58 8.28 8.11
C TYR A 85 1.17 8.11 7.51
N ASN A 86 0.40 7.14 8.02
CA ASN A 86 -0.93 6.80 7.54
C ASN A 86 -2.02 6.90 8.62
N ASN A 87 -1.64 7.41 9.80
CA ASN A 87 -2.51 7.53 10.97
C ASN A 87 -3.13 6.18 11.41
N LEU A 88 -2.41 5.07 11.21
CA LEU A 88 -2.88 3.73 11.57
C LEU A 88 -2.94 3.55 13.10
N THR A 89 -4.11 3.19 13.62
CA THR A 89 -4.28 2.92 15.06
C THR A 89 -3.96 1.48 15.45
N GLN A 90 -3.84 0.58 14.46
CA GLN A 90 -3.53 -0.84 14.66
C GLN A 90 -2.69 -1.37 13.50
N VAL A 91 -1.93 -2.43 13.77
CA VAL A 91 -1.22 -3.20 12.73
C VAL A 91 -2.25 -3.88 11.82
N PRO A 92 -2.12 -3.78 10.47
CA PRO A 92 -3.00 -4.48 9.55
C PRO A 92 -3.00 -5.99 9.79
N ARG A 93 -4.19 -6.60 9.77
CA ARG A 93 -4.36 -8.03 10.09
C ARG A 93 -4.22 -8.89 8.82
N ARG A 94 -3.70 -10.10 8.99
CA ARG A 94 -3.50 -11.10 7.91
C ARG A 94 -2.61 -10.57 6.78
N LEU A 95 -1.45 -10.06 7.16
CA LEU A 95 -0.39 -9.68 6.22
C LEU A 95 0.17 -10.91 5.48
N PRO A 96 0.77 -10.73 4.28
CA PRO A 96 1.44 -11.81 3.57
C PRO A 96 2.55 -12.44 4.41
N PRO A 97 2.65 -13.79 4.45
CA PRO A 97 3.70 -14.48 5.20
C PRO A 97 5.09 -14.32 4.57
N SER A 98 5.18 -13.80 3.34
CA SER A 98 6.42 -13.55 2.60
C SER A 98 7.10 -12.22 2.96
N LEU A 99 6.53 -11.41 3.85
CA LEU A 99 7.13 -10.14 4.24
C LEU A 99 8.43 -10.34 5.01
N ASP A 100 9.51 -9.78 4.47
CA ASP A 100 10.80 -9.64 5.15
C ASP A 100 10.89 -8.30 5.89
N THR A 101 10.29 -7.25 5.32
CA THR A 101 10.34 -5.88 5.84
C THR A 101 8.94 -5.29 5.96
N LEU A 102 8.59 -4.87 7.18
CA LEU A 102 7.35 -4.18 7.50
C LEU A 102 7.64 -2.85 8.21
N LEU A 103 7.30 -1.73 7.59
CA LEU A 103 7.57 -0.40 8.13
C LEU A 103 6.27 0.33 8.50
N LEU A 104 6.02 0.48 9.81
CA LEU A 104 4.81 1.09 10.37
C LEU A 104 5.09 2.33 11.25
N SER A 105 6.30 2.88 11.19
CA SER A 105 6.68 4.06 11.97
C SER A 105 5.81 5.29 11.65
N TYR A 106 5.63 6.19 12.62
CA TYR A 106 4.87 7.44 12.47
C TYR A 106 3.38 7.24 12.17
N ASN A 107 2.81 6.18 12.76
CA ASN A 107 1.38 6.01 12.93
C ASN A 107 0.99 6.32 14.38
N GLN A 108 -0.30 6.60 14.66
CA GLN A 108 -0.81 7.10 15.94
C GLN A 108 -2.04 6.33 16.38
#